data_AF-A0A420SX76-F1
#
_entry.id   AF-A0A420SX76-F1
#
_cell.length_a   1.000
_cell.length_b   1.000
_cell.length_c   1.000
_cell.angle_alpha   90.00
_cell.angle_beta   90.00
_cell.angle_gamma   90.00
#
_symmetry.space_group_name_H-M   'P 1'
#
loop_
_entity.id
_entity.type
_entity.pdbx_description
1 polymer ?
#
loop_
_entity_poly.entity_id
_entity_poly.type
_entity_poly.pdbx_seq_one_letter_code
_entity_poly.pdbx_strand_id
1 'polypeptide(L)'
;MASLKPTIIFEAGSKRYVTTEAIPFRSPTNTPLRSQRVTVFANHDGIALNKAWLETYLDKLDGCDVYDRNLFLSGVIITTPHRGQAVPQDSWEYLKELGMKWLDVIVEGDEAHLPTGPYLYTDNKLHPVCRLYDDEKGAFFSGLKPKLDL
;
A
#
# COMPACT_ATOMS: atom_id res chain seq x y z
N MET A 1 1.31 -0.22 -31.72
CA MET A 1 2.26 0.39 -30.77
C MET A 1 1.62 0.31 -29.39
N ALA A 2 2.21 -0.42 -28.44
CA ALA A 2 1.72 -0.42 -27.08
C ALA A 2 1.97 0.97 -26.47
N SER A 3 0.91 1.64 -26.04
CA SER A 3 1.01 2.89 -25.29
C SER A 3 1.82 2.60 -24.02
N LEU A 4 2.99 3.22 -23.86
CA LEU A 4 3.67 3.25 -22.57
C LEU A 4 2.69 3.83 -21.56
N LYS A 5 2.24 3.02 -20.59
CA LYS A 5 1.40 3.52 -19.50
C LYS A 5 2.22 4.60 -18.76
N PRO A 6 1.66 5.78 -18.47
CA PRO A 6 2.42 6.86 -17.86
C PRO A 6 2.92 6.42 -16.49
N THR A 7 4.24 6.43 -16.35
CA THR A 7 4.97 6.17 -15.12
C THR A 7 5.12 7.49 -14.35
N ILE A 8 4.71 7.52 -13.09
CA ILE A 8 4.85 8.67 -12.19
C ILE A 8 6.15 8.50 -11.40
N ILE A 9 6.99 9.53 -11.39
CA ILE A 9 8.17 9.63 -10.53
C ILE A 9 7.91 10.71 -9.49
N PHE A 10 8.21 10.43 -8.23
CA PHE A 10 8.03 11.41 -7.15
C PHE A 10 9.11 11.29 -6.07
N GLU A 11 9.30 12.38 -5.33
CA GLU A 11 10.21 12.44 -4.18
C GLU A 11 9.42 12.49 -2.87
N ALA A 12 9.90 11.73 -1.87
CA ALA A 12 9.35 11.75 -0.51
C ALA A 12 10.41 11.30 0.50
N GLY A 13 10.53 11.98 1.64
CA GLY A 13 11.49 11.62 2.69
C GLY A 13 12.94 11.49 2.18
N SER A 14 13.36 12.40 1.29
CA SER A 14 14.69 12.38 0.63
C SER A 14 14.98 11.13 -0.21
N LYS A 15 13.96 10.35 -0.56
CA LYS A 15 14.03 9.18 -1.45
C LYS A 15 13.24 9.45 -2.72
N ARG A 16 13.63 8.81 -3.82
CA ARG A 16 12.89 8.82 -5.08
C ARG A 16 12.12 7.53 -5.27
N TYR A 17 10.95 7.68 -5.85
CA TYR A 17 10.00 6.62 -6.08
C TYR A 17 9.50 6.65 -7.51
N VAL A 18 9.12 5.48 -8.01
CA VAL A 18 8.43 5.31 -9.27
C VAL A 18 7.17 4.50 -9.04
N THR A 19 6.16 4.72 -9.87
CA THR A 19 4.99 3.84 -9.95
C THR A 19 5.13 2.78 -11.04
N THR A 20 4.64 1.58 -10.78
CA THR A 20 4.45 0.55 -11.81
C THR A 20 3.01 0.56 -12.33
N GLU A 21 2.61 -0.52 -13.02
CA GLU A 21 1.31 -0.64 -13.67
C GLU A 21 0.15 -0.38 -12.70
N ALA A 22 -0.69 0.58 -13.07
CA ALA A 22 -1.82 0.99 -12.26
C ALA A 22 -2.91 -0.09 -12.20
N ILE A 23 -3.39 -0.36 -11.00
CA ILE A 23 -4.51 -1.26 -10.73
C ILE A 23 -5.78 -0.40 -10.57
N PRO A 24 -6.85 -0.67 -11.33
CA PRO A 24 -8.13 0.01 -11.12
C PRO A 24 -8.60 -0.14 -9.67
N PHE A 25 -8.85 0.98 -8.99
CA PHE A 25 -9.31 0.95 -7.61
C PHE A 25 -10.18 2.17 -7.31
N ARG A 26 -11.44 1.92 -6.96
CA ARG A 26 -12.36 2.96 -6.51
C ARG A 26 -12.63 2.76 -5.04
N SER A 27 -12.18 3.70 -4.23
CA SER A 27 -12.53 3.73 -2.81
C SER A 27 -14.04 3.97 -2.68
N PRO A 28 -14.73 3.17 -1.83
CA PRO A 28 -16.16 3.34 -1.58
C PRO A 28 -16.47 4.52 -0.64
N THR A 29 -15.48 5.08 0.07
CA THR A 29 -15.64 6.28 0.88
C THR A 29 -15.16 7.51 0.10
N ASN A 30 -15.75 8.69 0.34
CA ASN A 30 -15.41 9.94 -0.35
C ASN A 30 -13.89 10.16 -0.33
N THR A 31 -13.27 9.88 -1.47
CA THR A 31 -11.84 9.68 -1.55
C THR A 31 -11.13 11.03 -1.53
N PRO A 32 -9.95 11.16 -0.90
CA PRO A 32 -9.19 12.40 -0.97
C PRO A 32 -8.99 12.83 -2.42
N LEU A 33 -9.38 14.07 -2.74
CA LEU A 33 -9.26 14.72 -4.06
C LEU A 33 -7.81 14.83 -4.58
N ARG A 34 -6.82 14.38 -3.80
CA ARG A 34 -5.39 14.54 -4.07
C ARG A 34 -4.70 13.19 -4.00
N SER A 35 -3.63 13.04 -4.80
CA SER A 35 -2.79 11.86 -4.77
C SER A 35 -2.27 11.60 -3.35
N GLN A 36 -2.39 10.36 -2.89
CA GLN A 36 -2.01 9.98 -1.53
C GLN A 36 -1.14 8.72 -1.55
N ARG A 37 -0.13 8.70 -0.68
CA ARG A 37 0.65 7.50 -0.39
C ARG A 37 -0.10 6.65 0.61
N VAL A 38 -0.32 5.38 0.25
CA VAL A 38 -1.13 4.46 1.05
C VAL A 38 -0.43 3.12 1.21
N THR A 39 -0.81 2.39 2.25
CA THR A 39 -0.41 0.99 2.47
C THR A 39 -1.61 0.09 2.25
N VAL A 40 -1.45 -0.94 1.43
CA VAL A 40 -2.42 -2.03 1.31
C VAL A 40 -1.99 -3.16 2.24
N PHE A 41 -2.90 -3.67 3.06
CA PHE A 41 -2.76 -4.94 3.79
C PHE A 41 -3.77 -5.94 3.23
N ALA A 42 -3.25 -6.98 2.59
CA ALA A 42 -4.09 -8.00 1.99
C ALA A 42 -4.34 -9.15 2.98
N ASN A 43 -5.60 -9.40 3.30
CA ASN A 43 -6.03 -10.47 4.19
C ASN A 43 -6.75 -11.59 3.42
N HIS A 44 -6.05 -12.26 2.52
CA HIS A 44 -6.66 -13.25 1.63
C HIS A 44 -7.13 -14.53 2.35
N ASP A 45 -6.56 -14.83 3.51
CA ASP A 45 -6.79 -16.09 4.23
C ASP A 45 -8.00 -16.03 5.17
N GLY A 46 -8.70 -14.89 5.22
CA GLY A 46 -9.85 -14.69 6.11
C GLY A 46 -9.47 -14.71 7.60
N ILE A 47 -8.18 -14.53 7.92
CA ILE A 47 -7.69 -14.44 9.28
C ILE A 47 -8.39 -13.27 9.97
N ALA A 48 -8.69 -13.40 11.27
CA ALA A 48 -9.28 -12.30 12.03
C ALA A 48 -8.33 -11.10 12.04
N LEU A 49 -8.79 -9.96 11.50
CA LEU A 49 -8.08 -8.70 11.60
C LEU A 49 -7.98 -8.33 13.08
N ASN A 50 -6.77 -8.31 13.63
CA ASN A 50 -6.51 -7.88 15.00
C ASN A 50 -5.17 -7.14 15.07
N LYS A 51 -4.87 -6.55 16.22
CA LYS A 51 -3.64 -5.76 16.42
C LYS A 51 -2.37 -6.59 16.15
N ALA A 52 -2.30 -7.83 16.64
CA ALA A 52 -1.13 -8.68 16.46
C ALA A 52 -0.86 -9.04 14.98
N TRP A 53 -1.93 -9.24 14.21
CA TRP A 53 -1.84 -9.43 12.76
C TRP A 53 -1.29 -8.18 12.08
N LEU A 54 -1.80 -6.99 12.42
CA LEU A 54 -1.31 -5.72 11.87
C LEU A 54 0.17 -5.46 12.23
N GLU A 55 0.55 -5.70 13.48
CA GLU A 55 1.94 -5.59 13.96
C GLU A 55 2.86 -6.47 13.10
N THR A 56 2.48 -7.75 12.89
CA THR A 56 3.27 -8.68 12.09
C THR A 56 3.45 -8.18 10.65
N TYR A 57 2.41 -7.66 10.02
CA TYR A 57 2.50 -7.11 8.66
C TYR A 57 3.34 -5.84 8.59
N LEU A 58 3.19 -4.95 9.57
CA LEU A 58 3.96 -3.72 9.67
C LEU A 58 5.45 -3.98 9.91
N ASP A 59 5.80 -4.95 10.74
CA ASP A 59 7.19 -5.33 11.00
C ASP A 59 7.85 -5.92 9.74
N LYS A 60 7.11 -6.75 8.99
CA LYS A 60 7.58 -7.26 7.69
C LYS A 60 7.79 -6.13 6.68
N LEU A 61 6.90 -5.14 6.64
CA LEU A 61 7.03 -3.99 5.76
C LEU A 61 8.17 -3.05 6.17
N ASP A 62 8.39 -2.83 7.46
CA ASP A 62 9.51 -2.01 7.96
C ASP A 62 10.87 -2.57 7.57
N GLY A 63 10.97 -3.89 7.38
CA GLY A 63 12.16 -4.53 6.81
C GLY A 63 12.38 -4.28 5.31
N CYS A 64 11.41 -3.70 4.60
CA CYS A 64 11.48 -3.43 3.17
C CYS A 64 11.97 -1.99 2.90
N ASP A 65 13.08 -1.83 2.18
CA ASP A 65 13.71 -0.52 1.94
C ASP A 65 12.85 0.45 1.07
N VAL A 66 11.81 -0.06 0.42
CA VAL A 66 10.81 0.76 -0.29
C VAL A 66 9.84 1.41 0.69
N TYR A 67 9.46 0.69 1.74
CA TYR A 67 8.45 1.14 2.69
C TYR A 67 9.06 2.12 3.68
N ASP A 68 8.29 3.18 3.97
CA ASP A 68 8.58 4.11 5.03
C ASP A 68 7.27 4.38 5.75
N ARG A 69 7.18 3.88 6.99
CA ARG A 69 5.96 3.92 7.80
C ARG A 69 5.40 5.33 7.91
N ASN A 70 6.25 6.33 8.07
CA ASN A 70 5.82 7.73 8.19
C ASN A 70 5.26 8.31 6.88
N LEU A 71 5.65 7.76 5.73
CA LEU A 71 5.22 8.24 4.42
C LEU A 71 3.96 7.55 3.90
N PHE A 72 3.81 6.25 4.16
CA PHE A 72 2.79 5.42 3.54
C PHE A 72 1.63 5.04 4.48
N LEU A 73 1.81 5.08 5.80
CA LEU A 73 0.76 4.69 6.74
C LEU A 73 -0.38 5.70 6.91
N SER A 74 -0.23 6.92 6.36
CA SER A 74 -1.25 7.97 6.48
C SER A 74 -2.61 7.56 5.90
N GLY A 75 -2.61 6.68 4.90
CA GLY A 75 -3.79 6.06 4.35
C GLY A 75 -3.62 4.55 4.28
N VAL A 76 -4.61 3.80 4.75
CA VAL A 76 -4.56 2.34 4.81
C VAL A 76 -5.74 1.75 4.05
N ILE A 77 -5.48 0.69 3.30
CA ILE A 77 -6.50 -0.12 2.65
C ILE A 77 -6.32 -1.55 3.13
N ILE A 78 -7.35 -2.14 3.70
CA ILE A 78 -7.36 -3.57 4.06
C ILE A 78 -8.26 -4.29 3.07
N THR A 79 -7.74 -5.33 2.41
CA THR A 79 -8.55 -6.21 1.56
C THR A 79 -8.95 -7.46 2.31
N THR A 80 -10.19 -7.91 2.14
CA THR A 80 -10.73 -9.11 2.79
C THR A 80 -11.55 -9.97 1.81
N PRO A 81 -11.57 -11.30 1.94
CA PRO A 81 -12.42 -12.19 1.15
C PRO A 81 -13.89 -12.16 1.60
N HIS A 82 -14.21 -11.56 2.76
CA HIS A 82 -15.55 -11.66 3.35
C HIS A 82 -16.17 -10.29 3.61
N ARG A 83 -17.44 -10.11 3.19
CA ARG A 83 -18.23 -8.92 3.52
C ARG A 83 -18.46 -8.85 5.03
N GLY A 84 -18.34 -7.63 5.57
CA GLY A 84 -18.65 -7.36 6.97
C GLY A 84 -17.53 -7.69 7.95
N GLN A 85 -16.32 -8.01 7.48
CA GLN A 85 -15.17 -8.08 8.37
C GLN A 85 -14.84 -6.67 8.87
N ALA A 86 -15.19 -6.41 10.12
CA ALA A 86 -14.86 -5.15 10.78
C ALA A 86 -13.43 -5.19 11.28
N VAL A 87 -12.74 -4.05 11.21
CA VAL A 87 -11.47 -3.85 11.92
C VAL A 87 -11.82 -3.61 13.39
N PRO A 88 -11.32 -4.44 14.33
CA PRO A 88 -11.57 -4.23 15.74
C PRO A 88 -11.06 -2.88 16.25
N GLN A 89 -11.68 -2.36 17.31
CA GLN A 89 -11.40 -1.02 17.82
C GLN A 89 -9.94 -0.84 18.25
N ASP A 90 -9.33 -1.84 18.88
CA ASP A 90 -7.93 -1.84 19.30
C ASP A 90 -6.96 -1.72 18.11
N SER A 91 -7.31 -2.34 16.99
CA SER A 91 -6.56 -2.33 15.73
C SER A 91 -6.66 -0.95 15.06
N TRP A 92 -7.84 -0.35 15.13
CA TRP A 92 -8.08 1.02 14.66
C TRP A 92 -7.31 2.06 15.48
N GLU A 93 -7.31 1.93 16.80
CA GLU A 93 -6.56 2.77 17.72
C GLU A 93 -5.06 2.64 17.50
N TYR A 94 -4.57 1.41 17.37
CA TYR A 94 -3.17 1.14 17.06
C TYR A 94 -2.71 1.81 15.75
N LEU A 95 -3.47 1.68 14.65
CA LEU A 95 -3.12 2.35 13.39
C LEU A 95 -3.15 3.87 13.52
N LYS A 96 -4.10 4.44 14.27
CA LYS A 96 -4.17 5.87 14.55
C LYS A 96 -2.95 6.38 15.33
N GLU A 97 -2.52 5.65 16.36
CA GLU A 97 -1.31 5.98 17.14
C GLU A 97 -0.06 6.03 16.25
N LEU A 98 -0.01 5.18 15.22
CA LEU A 98 1.06 5.16 14.23
C LEU A 98 0.92 6.22 13.12
N GLY A 99 -0.12 7.07 13.17
CA GLY A 99 -0.29 8.19 12.25
C GLY A 99 -1.23 7.93 11.07
N MET A 100 -2.00 6.84 11.08
CA MET A 100 -3.08 6.63 10.12
C MET A 100 -4.14 7.74 10.26
N LYS A 101 -4.55 8.32 9.13
CA LYS A 101 -5.61 9.34 9.06
C LYS A 101 -6.86 8.84 8.38
N TRP A 102 -6.71 7.82 7.54
CA TRP A 102 -7.77 7.26 6.74
C TRP A 102 -7.56 5.75 6.60
N LEU A 103 -8.64 4.99 6.72
CA LEU A 103 -8.67 3.55 6.53
C LEU A 103 -9.92 3.17 5.74
N ASP A 104 -9.72 2.38 4.70
CA ASP A 104 -10.77 1.68 3.97
C ASP A 104 -10.62 0.17 4.13
N VAL A 105 -11.77 -0.51 4.28
CA VAL A 105 -11.84 -1.98 4.25
C VAL A 105 -12.68 -2.36 3.06
N ILE A 106 -12.10 -3.11 2.13
CA ILE A 106 -12.77 -3.52 0.89
C ILE A 106 -12.79 -5.03 0.75
N VAL A 107 -13.87 -5.53 0.15
CA VAL A 107 -13.95 -6.95 -0.22
C VAL A 107 -13.31 -7.13 -1.58
N GLU A 108 -12.31 -8.01 -1.66
CA GLU A 108 -11.75 -8.40 -2.95
C GLU A 108 -12.78 -9.20 -3.75
N GLY A 109 -12.98 -8.82 -5.01
CA GLY A 109 -13.75 -9.58 -5.99
C GLY A 109 -12.86 -10.45 -6.87
N ASP A 110 -13.47 -11.25 -7.76
CA ASP A 110 -12.80 -12.30 -8.54
C ASP A 110 -11.68 -11.82 -9.50
N GLU A 111 -11.55 -10.53 -9.80
CA GLU A 111 -10.66 -10.05 -10.88
C GLU A 111 -9.40 -9.28 -10.45
N ALA A 112 -9.18 -8.95 -9.18
CA ALA A 112 -7.91 -8.33 -8.77
C ALA A 112 -7.58 -8.54 -7.29
N HIS A 113 -6.63 -9.43 -7.02
CA HIS A 113 -5.91 -9.45 -5.75
C HIS A 113 -4.99 -8.24 -5.67
N LEU A 114 -5.12 -7.42 -4.63
CA LEU A 114 -4.21 -6.31 -4.37
C LEU A 114 -3.09 -6.78 -3.45
N PRO A 115 -1.84 -6.88 -3.93
CA PRO A 115 -0.74 -7.30 -3.08
C PRO A 115 -0.53 -6.34 -1.90
N THR A 116 -0.17 -6.89 -0.74
CA THR A 116 0.30 -6.09 0.40
C THR A 116 1.50 -5.23 0.00
N GLY A 117 1.50 -3.95 0.37
CA GLY A 117 2.63 -3.07 0.15
C GLY A 117 2.29 -1.59 0.00
N PRO A 118 3.29 -0.75 -0.34
CA PRO A 118 3.12 0.68 -0.56
C PRO A 118 2.60 1.00 -1.96
N TYR A 119 1.67 1.95 -2.03
CA TYR A 119 1.06 2.44 -3.27
C TYR A 119 0.98 3.96 -3.28
N LEU A 120 0.90 4.51 -4.49
CA LEU A 120 0.39 5.84 -4.76
C LEU A 120 -1.06 5.70 -5.25
N TYR A 121 -2.01 6.20 -4.48
CA TYR A 121 -3.40 6.31 -4.90
C TYR A 121 -3.62 7.64 -5.62
N THR A 122 -3.98 7.60 -6.90
CA THR A 122 -4.29 8.79 -7.71
C THR A 122 -5.22 8.42 -8.86
N ASP A 123 -6.06 9.34 -9.32
CA ASP A 123 -6.97 9.14 -10.46
C ASP A 123 -7.83 7.87 -10.37
N ASN A 124 -8.29 7.51 -9.16
CA ASN A 124 -9.02 6.28 -8.89
C ASN A 124 -8.28 5.00 -9.30
N LYS A 125 -6.97 4.99 -9.07
CA LYS A 125 -6.10 3.84 -9.31
C LYS A 125 -5.08 3.72 -8.20
N LEU A 126 -4.71 2.47 -7.90
CA LEU A 126 -3.58 2.15 -7.05
C LEU A 126 -2.37 1.88 -7.94
N HIS A 127 -1.32 2.65 -7.72
CA HIS A 127 -0.06 2.49 -8.41
C HIS A 127 0.95 1.89 -7.45
N PRO A 128 1.36 0.61 -7.61
CA PRO A 128 2.41 0.04 -6.76
C PRO A 128 3.68 0.88 -6.88
N VAL A 129 4.37 1.06 -5.75
CA VAL A 129 5.55 1.93 -5.69
C VAL A 129 6.83 1.11 -5.61
N CYS A 130 7.84 1.53 -6.36
CA CYS A 130 9.22 1.04 -6.23
C CYS A 130 10.14 2.19 -5.86
N ARG A 131 11.24 1.88 -5.16
CA ARG A 131 12.29 2.86 -4.85
C ARG A 131 13.27 2.96 -6.02
N LEU A 132 13.64 4.19 -6.35
CA LEU A 132 14.63 4.53 -7.36
C LEU A 132 15.92 4.91 -6.65
N TYR A 133 17.01 4.22 -6.99
CA TYR A 133 18.33 4.44 -6.42
C TYR A 133 19.21 5.14 -7.45
N ASP A 134 20.07 6.03 -6.97
CA ASP A 134 21.12 6.63 -7.78
C ASP A 134 22.35 5.74 -7.74
N ASP A 135 22.79 5.26 -8.91
CA ASP A 135 24.16 4.75 -9.06
C ASP A 135 25.09 5.85 -9.61
N GLU A 136 26.38 5.51 -9.71
CA GLU A 136 27.43 6.39 -10.25
C GLU A 136 27.20 6.82 -11.71
N LYS A 137 26.29 6.17 -12.44
CA LYS A 137 25.91 6.42 -13.83
C LYS A 137 24.48 6.93 -14.01
N GLY A 138 23.71 7.12 -12.93
CA GLY A 138 22.33 7.59 -12.96
C GLY A 138 21.34 6.63 -12.30
N ALA A 139 20.05 6.94 -12.35
CA ALA A 139 19.04 6.22 -11.60
C ALA A 139 18.74 4.79 -12.14
N PHE A 140 18.60 3.80 -11.26
CA PHE A 140 18.17 2.43 -11.60
C PHE A 140 17.02 1.91 -10.71
N PHE A 141 16.32 0.88 -11.19
CA PHE A 141 15.30 0.13 -10.44
C PHE A 141 15.87 -1.19 -9.93
N SER A 142 15.67 -1.45 -8.63
CA SER A 142 15.94 -2.76 -8.05
C SER A 142 14.65 -3.36 -7.49
N GLY A 143 14.37 -4.60 -7.85
CA GLY A 143 13.25 -5.35 -7.30
C GLY A 143 13.59 -5.86 -5.90
N LEU A 144 13.01 -5.26 -4.87
CA LEU A 144 13.05 -5.81 -3.51
C LEU A 144 11.79 -6.63 -3.29
N LYS A 145 11.94 -7.96 -3.28
CA LYS A 145 10.84 -8.87 -2.93
C LYS A 145 10.80 -8.98 -1.41
N PRO A 146 9.75 -8.50 -0.71
CA PRO A 146 9.64 -8.71 0.72
C PRO A 146 9.63 -10.22 0.98
N LYS A 147 10.41 -10.67 1.97
CA LYS A 147 10.38 -12.06 2.44
C LYS A 147 9.08 -12.27 3.21
N LEU A 148 8.00 -12.49 2.47
CA LEU A 148 6.75 -12.99 3.04
C LEU A 148 6.90 -14.51 3.13
N ASP A 149 7.49 -14.98 4.22
CA ASP A 149 7.26 -16.37 4.62
C ASP A 149 5.77 -16.46 4.99
N LEU A 150 5.01 -17.20 4.17
CA LEU A 150 3.61 -17.57 4.34
C LEU A 150 3.52 -18.79 5.26
#